data_AF-A0A661G5B7-F1
#
_entry.id   AF-A0A661G5B7-F1
#
_cell.length_a   1.000
_cell.length_b   1.000
_cell.length_c   1.000
_cell.angle_alpha   90.00
_cell.angle_beta   90.00
_cell.angle_gamma   90.00
#
_symmetry.space_group_name_H-M   'P 1'
#
loop_
_entity.id
_entity.type
_entity.pdbx_description
1 polymer ?
#
loop_
_entity_poly.entity_id
_entity_poly.type
_entity_poly.pdbx_seq_one_letter_code
_entity_poly.pdbx_strand_id
1 'polypeptide(L)'
;MNRYPLWLNVLVLGILMLGLLLALPNIYGSINAVQLAEIDGKPFAEDRVERVVQVLESSDLTPDAAYLQDGRVVVTFTDVEVQTAAGELLRNRFASDSNVAITLAPDLPAWVRNMGLSPMSLGLDLRGGVYFLLEVDMETAIESRLQTYEQDFSEVLLDAGLRRQVRVDGTVVTVRLQSAADMETARDIINDADSQLIILDGADGRSLRVMMSDIQIRERQDFAIEQNITTLRSRVDQLGVAEPLVQRQGVNRIVVQLPGVQDPNQLNELLTATATLEFRMVDTA
;
A
#
# COMPACT_ATOMS: atom_id res chain seq x y z
N MET A 1 14.34 -32.29 -50.62
CA MET A 1 15.70 -32.62 -50.15
C MET A 1 16.14 -31.53 -49.19
N ASN A 2 16.46 -31.91 -47.95
CA ASN A 2 16.89 -30.98 -46.92
C ASN A 2 18.24 -30.36 -47.33
N ARG A 3 18.33 -29.01 -47.37
CA ARG A 3 19.53 -28.30 -47.84
C ARG A 3 20.54 -28.01 -46.73
N TYR A 4 20.20 -28.32 -45.48
CA TYR A 4 21.03 -28.03 -44.31
C TYR A 4 21.72 -29.29 -43.77
N PRO A 5 22.94 -29.15 -43.23
CA PRO A 5 23.62 -30.27 -42.57
C PRO A 5 22.84 -30.76 -41.35
N LEU A 6 22.90 -32.06 -41.06
CA LEU A 6 22.11 -32.72 -40.01
C LEU A 6 22.24 -32.05 -38.64
N TRP A 7 23.44 -31.62 -38.26
CA TRP A 7 23.69 -30.95 -36.98
C TRP A 7 22.92 -29.62 -36.85
N LEU A 8 22.76 -28.87 -37.94
CA LEU A 8 22.02 -27.61 -37.92
C LEU A 8 20.53 -27.86 -37.75
N ASN A 9 20.01 -28.90 -38.40
CA ASN A 9 18.61 -29.31 -38.19
C ASN A 9 18.36 -29.80 -36.76
N VAL A 10 19.29 -30.57 -36.19
CA VAL A 10 19.23 -31.01 -34.77
C VAL A 10 19.29 -29.81 -33.82
N LEU A 11 20.15 -28.83 -34.11
CA LEU A 11 20.25 -27.59 -33.32
C LEU A 11 18.95 -26.78 -33.39
N VAL A 12 18.37 -26.60 -34.58
CA VAL A 12 17.07 -25.91 -34.75
C VAL A 12 15.96 -26.63 -34.00
N LEU A 13 15.91 -27.97 -34.08
CA LEU A 13 14.93 -28.77 -33.35
C LEU A 13 15.13 -28.67 -31.83
N GLY A 14 16.37 -28.64 -31.37
CA GLY A 14 16.71 -28.42 -29.96
C GLY A 14 16.24 -27.06 -29.44
N ILE A 15 16.48 -25.99 -30.22
CA ILE A 15 16.01 -24.64 -29.88
C ILE A 15 14.48 -24.59 -29.86
N LEU A 16 13.80 -25.20 -30.84
CA LEU A 16 12.34 -25.26 -30.87
C LEU A 16 11.77 -26.00 -29.67
N MET A 17 12.33 -27.16 -29.31
CA MET A 17 11.91 -27.93 -28.14
C MET A 17 12.13 -27.15 -26.84
N LEU A 18 13.26 -26.45 -26.72
CA LEU A 18 13.53 -25.60 -25.56
C LEU A 18 12.55 -24.43 -25.49
N GLY A 19 12.26 -23.77 -26.61
CA GLY A 19 11.26 -22.71 -26.68
C GLY A 19 9.86 -23.19 -26.30
N LEU A 20 9.47 -24.39 -26.75
CA LEU A 20 8.19 -25.00 -26.40
C LEU A 20 8.11 -25.35 -24.92
N LEU A 21 9.20 -25.86 -24.34
CA LEU A 21 9.31 -26.17 -22.92
C LEU A 21 9.22 -24.90 -22.05
N LEU A 22 9.87 -23.81 -22.45
CA LEU A 22 9.79 -22.51 -21.76
C LEU A 22 8.42 -21.84 -21.91
N ALA A 23 7.70 -22.09 -23.01
CA ALA A 23 6.36 -21.56 -23.24
C ALA A 23 5.25 -22.37 -22.55
N LEU A 24 5.54 -23.62 -22.18
CA LEU A 24 4.60 -24.57 -21.59
C LEU A 24 3.82 -24.04 -20.37
N PRO A 25 4.42 -23.32 -19.41
CA PRO A 25 3.69 -22.78 -18.25
C PRO A 25 2.52 -21.86 -18.63
N ASN A 26 2.60 -21.15 -19.76
CA ASN A 26 1.59 -20.18 -20.18
C ASN A 26 0.30 -20.83 -20.72
N ILE A 27 0.31 -22.13 -20.99
CA ILE A 27 -0.86 -22.88 -21.49
C ILE A 27 -1.78 -23.26 -20.32
N TYR A 28 -1.23 -23.34 -19.12
CA TYR A 28 -1.98 -23.67 -17.92
C TYR A 28 -2.74 -22.44 -17.43
N GLY A 29 -4.01 -22.64 -17.07
CA GLY A 29 -4.90 -21.58 -16.60
C GLY A 29 -4.66 -21.22 -15.13
N SER A 30 -5.67 -20.60 -14.53
CA SER A 30 -5.70 -20.29 -13.10
C SER A 30 -6.62 -21.26 -12.35
N ILE A 31 -6.21 -21.66 -11.15
CA ILE A 31 -6.98 -22.46 -10.20
C ILE A 31 -7.22 -21.68 -8.90
N ASN A 32 -8.30 -22.01 -8.20
CA ASN A 32 -8.61 -21.43 -6.89
C ASN A 32 -7.51 -21.74 -5.89
N ALA A 33 -7.05 -20.72 -5.17
CA ALA A 33 -5.94 -20.87 -4.23
C ALA A 33 -6.12 -20.05 -2.96
N VAL A 34 -5.58 -20.54 -1.85
CA VAL A 34 -5.36 -19.76 -0.63
C VAL A 34 -3.87 -19.58 -0.46
N GLN A 35 -3.44 -18.33 -0.28
CA GLN A 35 -2.04 -17.99 -0.04
C GLN A 35 -1.85 -17.52 1.39
N LEU A 36 -0.72 -17.92 1.97
CA LEU A 36 -0.30 -17.49 3.29
C LEU A 36 1.08 -16.84 3.15
N ALA A 37 1.20 -15.63 3.70
CA ALA A 37 2.47 -14.90 3.81
C ALA A 37 2.72 -14.54 5.28
N GLU A 38 3.98 -14.55 5.71
CA GLU A 38 4.33 -14.12 7.06
C GLU A 38 4.13 -12.61 7.22
N ILE A 39 3.63 -12.15 8.38
CA ILE A 39 3.36 -10.72 8.62
C ILE A 39 4.63 -9.87 8.50
N ASP A 40 5.77 -10.42 8.92
CA ASP A 40 7.09 -9.77 8.81
C ASP A 40 7.66 -9.76 7.38
N GLY A 41 6.98 -10.39 6.42
CA GLY A 41 7.45 -10.51 5.02
C GLY A 41 8.63 -11.47 4.83
N LYS A 42 8.99 -12.24 5.86
CA LYS A 42 10.05 -13.26 5.76
C LYS A 42 9.53 -14.50 5.00
N PRO A 43 10.40 -15.20 4.25
CA PRO A 43 10.02 -16.45 3.60
C PRO A 43 9.72 -17.54 4.64
N PHE A 44 8.60 -18.24 4.45
CA PHE A 44 8.32 -19.45 5.23
C PHE A 44 9.31 -20.56 4.94
N ALA A 45 9.57 -21.38 5.97
CA ALA A 45 10.27 -22.64 5.82
C ALA A 45 9.33 -23.73 5.25
N GLU A 46 9.91 -24.78 4.65
CA GLU A 46 9.16 -25.85 3.98
C GLU A 46 8.20 -26.60 4.92
N ASP A 47 8.54 -26.71 6.21
CA ASP A 47 7.70 -27.33 7.24
C ASP A 47 6.34 -26.63 7.42
N ARG A 48 6.26 -25.35 7.04
CA ARG A 48 5.01 -24.59 7.14
C ARG A 48 3.94 -25.17 6.21
N VAL A 49 4.32 -25.69 5.05
CA VAL A 49 3.39 -26.30 4.10
C VAL A 49 2.69 -27.50 4.75
N GLU A 50 3.47 -28.39 5.38
CA GLU A 50 2.94 -29.58 6.06
C GLU A 50 1.98 -29.20 7.20
N ARG A 51 2.34 -28.20 7.99
CA ARG A 51 1.47 -27.70 9.07
C ARG A 51 0.14 -27.14 8.56
N VAL A 52 0.17 -26.42 7.44
CA VAL A 52 -1.05 -25.89 6.81
C VAL A 52 -1.93 -27.02 6.30
N VAL A 53 -1.36 -28.02 5.62
CA VAL A 53 -2.10 -29.19 5.12
C VAL A 53 -2.74 -29.97 6.28
N GLN A 54 -2.01 -30.22 7.37
CA GLN A 54 -2.54 -30.91 8.55
C GLN A 54 -3.75 -30.20 9.17
N VAL A 55 -3.73 -28.86 9.22
CA VAL A 55 -4.87 -28.07 9.73
C VAL A 55 -6.09 -28.24 8.83
N LEU A 56 -5.89 -28.18 7.51
CA LEU A 56 -6.97 -28.33 6.53
C LEU A 56 -7.59 -29.73 6.58
N GLU A 57 -6.75 -30.78 6.55
CA GLU A 57 -7.20 -32.17 6.60
C GLU A 57 -7.92 -32.51 7.91
N SER A 58 -7.49 -31.92 9.04
CA SER A 58 -8.17 -32.09 10.33
C SER A 58 -9.60 -31.55 10.37
N SER A 59 -9.98 -30.73 9.38
CA SER A 59 -11.30 -30.15 9.21
C SER A 59 -12.03 -30.66 7.96
N ASP A 60 -11.61 -31.82 7.42
CA ASP A 60 -12.15 -32.44 6.20
C ASP A 60 -12.02 -31.56 4.92
N LEU A 61 -11.05 -30.63 4.90
CA LEU A 61 -10.75 -29.81 3.73
C LEU A 61 -9.49 -30.35 3.04
N THR A 62 -9.66 -31.03 1.91
CA THR A 62 -8.53 -31.62 1.17
C THR A 62 -8.06 -30.68 0.05
N PRO A 63 -6.79 -30.23 0.07
CA PRO A 63 -6.23 -29.44 -1.02
C PRO A 63 -5.79 -30.34 -2.19
N ASP A 64 -5.87 -29.81 -3.43
CA ASP A 64 -5.37 -30.51 -4.62
C ASP A 64 -3.84 -30.51 -4.68
N ALA A 65 -3.24 -29.39 -4.25
CA ALA A 65 -1.80 -29.25 -4.08
C ALA A 65 -1.51 -28.23 -3.00
N ALA A 66 -0.38 -28.41 -2.32
CA ALA A 66 0.18 -27.44 -1.40
C ALA A 66 1.69 -27.35 -1.65
N TYR A 67 2.22 -26.15 -1.78
CA TYR A 67 3.63 -25.92 -2.06
C TYR A 67 4.09 -24.55 -1.59
N LEU A 68 5.41 -24.37 -1.50
CA LEU A 68 6.03 -23.08 -1.23
C LEU A 68 6.36 -22.39 -2.56
N GLN A 69 5.96 -21.13 -2.72
CA GLN A 69 6.32 -20.30 -3.86
C GLN A 69 6.66 -18.90 -3.37
N ASP A 70 7.85 -18.40 -3.74
CA ASP A 70 8.33 -17.06 -3.37
C ASP A 70 8.25 -16.78 -1.84
N GLY A 71 8.52 -17.81 -1.03
CA GLY A 71 8.45 -17.73 0.43
C GLY A 71 7.04 -17.76 1.03
N ARG A 72 6.01 -17.98 0.21
CA ARG A 72 4.60 -18.06 0.61
C ARG A 72 4.09 -19.48 0.47
N VAL A 73 3.18 -19.88 1.36
CA VAL A 73 2.48 -21.16 1.19
C VAL A 73 1.31 -20.93 0.25
N VAL A 74 1.23 -21.74 -0.81
CA VAL A 74 0.14 -21.74 -1.78
C VAL A 74 -0.57 -23.07 -1.68
N VAL A 75 -1.87 -23.02 -1.45
CA VAL A 75 -2.74 -24.20 -1.38
C VAL A 75 -3.83 -24.06 -2.43
N THR A 76 -4.00 -25.04 -3.30
CA THR A 76 -4.97 -24.98 -4.41
C THR A 76 -6.16 -25.90 -4.17
N PHE A 77 -7.30 -25.50 -4.71
CA PHE A 77 -8.57 -26.19 -4.59
C PHE A 77 -9.33 -26.18 -5.91
N THR A 78 -10.07 -27.24 -6.20
CA THR A 78 -10.92 -27.33 -7.39
C THR A 78 -12.23 -26.59 -7.14
N ASP A 79 -12.76 -26.69 -5.93
CA ASP A 79 -14.04 -26.12 -5.52
C ASP A 79 -13.87 -24.77 -4.78
N VAL A 80 -14.68 -23.77 -5.17
CA VAL A 80 -14.67 -22.42 -4.60
C VAL A 80 -15.22 -22.40 -3.16
N GLU A 81 -16.20 -23.24 -2.84
CA GLU A 81 -16.76 -23.34 -1.49
C GLU A 81 -15.71 -23.90 -0.53
N VAL A 82 -14.98 -24.93 -0.95
CA VAL A 82 -13.88 -25.53 -0.17
C VAL A 82 -12.75 -24.53 0.00
N GLN A 83 -12.38 -23.79 -1.05
CA GLN A 83 -11.38 -22.71 -0.97
C GLN A 83 -11.80 -21.65 0.05
N THR A 84 -13.06 -21.22 0.02
CA THR A 84 -13.57 -20.16 0.90
C THR A 84 -13.51 -20.62 2.36
N ALA A 85 -14.01 -21.82 2.64
CA ALA A 85 -13.94 -22.42 3.98
C ALA A 85 -12.49 -22.60 4.47
N ALA A 86 -11.58 -23.05 3.59
CA ALA A 86 -10.16 -23.16 3.89
C ALA A 86 -9.53 -21.80 4.19
N GLY A 87 -9.85 -20.78 3.40
CA GLY A 87 -9.39 -19.41 3.59
C GLY A 87 -9.79 -18.84 4.95
N GLU A 88 -11.05 -19.00 5.33
CA GLU A 88 -11.56 -18.57 6.65
C GLU A 88 -10.90 -19.34 7.80
N LEU A 89 -10.80 -20.67 7.68
CA LEU A 89 -10.16 -21.51 8.69
C LEU A 89 -8.71 -21.11 8.91
N LEU A 90 -7.94 -20.99 7.84
CA LEU A 90 -6.52 -20.63 7.89
C LEU A 90 -6.33 -19.21 8.42
N ARG A 91 -7.18 -18.27 8.00
CA ARG A 91 -7.17 -16.90 8.52
C ARG A 91 -7.38 -16.88 10.03
N ASN A 92 -8.38 -17.60 10.53
CA ASN A 92 -8.65 -17.68 11.97
C ASN A 92 -7.53 -18.40 12.75
N ARG A 93 -6.95 -19.45 12.17
CA ARG A 93 -5.93 -20.27 12.83
C ARG A 93 -4.56 -19.58 12.90
N PHE A 94 -4.20 -18.82 11.86
CA PHE A 94 -2.88 -18.21 11.69
C PHE A 94 -2.90 -16.67 11.76
N ALA A 95 -3.99 -16.06 12.21
CA ALA A 95 -4.14 -14.60 12.33
C ALA A 95 -3.00 -13.88 13.07
N SER A 96 -2.31 -14.58 13.97
CA SER A 96 -1.25 -13.99 14.80
C SER A 96 0.10 -13.85 14.09
N ASP A 97 0.38 -14.68 13.07
CA ASP A 97 1.69 -14.74 12.42
C ASP A 97 1.63 -14.65 10.88
N SER A 98 0.44 -14.79 10.29
CA SER A 98 0.29 -14.93 8.84
C SER A 98 -0.89 -14.11 8.30
N ASN A 99 -0.66 -13.50 7.14
CA ASN A 99 -1.68 -12.90 6.29
C ASN A 99 -2.22 -13.96 5.33
N VAL A 100 -3.55 -14.11 5.25
CA VAL A 100 -4.21 -15.15 4.45
C VAL A 100 -5.08 -14.54 3.35
N ALA A 101 -4.74 -14.84 2.10
CA ALA A 101 -5.40 -14.34 0.90
C ALA A 101 -6.19 -15.45 0.21
N ILE A 102 -7.46 -15.20 -0.11
CA ILE A 102 -8.23 -16.02 -1.06
C ILE A 102 -7.97 -15.44 -2.46
N THR A 103 -7.35 -16.23 -3.34
CA THR A 103 -6.85 -15.76 -4.63
C THR A 103 -6.84 -16.85 -5.70
N LEU A 104 -6.13 -16.63 -6.80
CA LEU A 104 -5.92 -17.58 -7.88
C LEU A 104 -4.42 -17.87 -8.01
N ALA A 105 -4.07 -19.12 -8.31
CA ALA A 105 -2.71 -19.53 -8.62
C ALA A 105 -2.64 -20.17 -10.02
N PRO A 106 -1.46 -20.18 -10.67
CA PRO A 106 -1.26 -20.95 -11.89
C PRO A 106 -1.49 -22.46 -11.68
N ASP A 107 -2.29 -23.08 -12.55
CA ASP A 107 -2.59 -24.52 -12.51
C ASP A 107 -1.46 -25.36 -13.12
N LEU A 108 -0.27 -25.27 -12.51
CA LEU A 108 0.92 -25.95 -13.02
C LEU A 108 1.01 -27.38 -12.48
N PRO A 109 1.46 -28.35 -13.28
CA PRO A 109 1.88 -29.64 -12.75
C PRO A 109 3.13 -29.51 -11.86
N ALA A 110 3.28 -30.40 -10.88
CA ALA A 110 4.42 -30.38 -9.96
C ALA A 110 5.78 -30.45 -10.67
N TRP A 111 5.89 -31.21 -11.76
CA TRP A 111 7.13 -31.31 -12.51
C TRP A 111 7.54 -29.99 -13.18
N VAL A 112 6.58 -29.16 -13.63
CA VAL A 112 6.84 -27.85 -14.23
C VAL A 112 7.33 -26.88 -13.15
N ARG A 113 6.63 -26.86 -12.00
CA ARG A 113 7.03 -26.04 -10.84
C ARG A 113 8.42 -26.39 -10.33
N ASN A 114 8.73 -27.67 -10.23
CA ASN A 114 10.04 -28.15 -9.74
C ASN A 114 11.20 -27.77 -10.68
N MET A 115 10.91 -27.48 -11.95
CA MET A 115 11.90 -26.94 -12.89
C MET A 115 12.12 -25.42 -12.72
N GLY A 116 11.37 -24.76 -11.83
CA GLY A 116 11.40 -23.30 -11.64
C GLY A 116 10.77 -22.52 -12.79
N LEU A 117 9.92 -23.17 -13.59
CA LEU A 117 9.22 -22.54 -14.70
C LEU A 117 7.91 -21.94 -14.20
N SER A 118 7.76 -20.62 -14.38
CA SER A 118 6.54 -19.87 -14.04
C SER A 118 5.93 -19.26 -15.30
N PRO A 119 4.59 -19.14 -15.39
CA PRO A 119 3.95 -18.38 -16.46
C PRO A 119 4.31 -16.90 -16.34
N MET A 120 4.09 -16.17 -17.43
CA MET A 120 4.18 -14.72 -17.39
C MET A 120 3.16 -14.13 -16.41
N SER A 121 3.55 -13.06 -15.70
CA SER A 121 2.60 -12.33 -14.86
C SER A 121 1.55 -11.67 -15.76
N LEU A 122 0.29 -12.04 -15.54
CA LEU A 122 -0.84 -11.57 -16.32
C LEU A 122 -1.40 -10.32 -15.65
N GLY A 123 -1.66 -9.29 -16.45
CA GLY A 123 -2.31 -8.08 -15.97
C GLY A 123 -3.75 -8.33 -15.50
N LEU A 124 -4.33 -7.30 -14.86
CA LEU A 124 -5.68 -7.33 -14.31
C LEU A 124 -6.75 -7.79 -15.32
N ASP A 125 -6.65 -7.36 -16.57
CA ASP A 125 -7.64 -7.70 -17.61
C ASP A 125 -7.68 -9.19 -17.95
N LEU A 126 -6.58 -9.91 -17.74
CA LEU A 126 -6.44 -11.33 -18.08
C LEU A 126 -6.59 -12.25 -16.86
N ARG A 127 -6.17 -11.80 -15.67
CA ARG A 127 -6.26 -12.57 -14.41
C ARG A 127 -7.50 -12.23 -13.57
N GLY A 128 -8.18 -11.13 -13.90
CA GLY A 128 -9.20 -10.54 -13.02
C GLY A 128 -8.58 -9.92 -11.77
N GLY A 129 -9.40 -9.22 -10.98
CA GLY A 129 -8.98 -8.55 -9.75
C GLY A 129 -9.63 -7.18 -9.58
N VAL A 130 -8.94 -6.26 -8.90
CA VAL A 130 -9.49 -4.91 -8.63
C VAL A 130 -8.51 -3.80 -8.98
N TYR A 131 -9.05 -2.72 -9.53
CA TYR A 131 -8.36 -1.45 -9.81
C TYR A 131 -8.96 -0.35 -8.95
N PHE A 132 -8.15 0.29 -8.10
CA PHE A 132 -8.54 1.48 -7.34
C PHE A 132 -7.76 2.70 -7.80
N LEU A 133 -8.48 3.82 -7.89
CA LEU A 133 -7.90 5.15 -8.04
C LEU A 133 -8.26 5.96 -6.80
N LEU A 134 -7.27 6.22 -5.96
CA LEU A 134 -7.41 6.95 -4.72
C LEU A 134 -6.87 8.37 -4.91
N GLU A 135 -7.53 9.37 -4.32
CA GLU A 135 -7.11 10.76 -4.36
C GLU A 135 -6.77 11.23 -2.94
N VAL A 136 -5.64 11.92 -2.79
CA VAL A 136 -5.21 12.46 -1.49
C VAL A 136 -5.97 13.76 -1.24
N ASP A 137 -6.67 13.83 -0.11
CA ASP A 137 -7.36 15.04 0.34
C ASP A 137 -6.36 16.08 0.88
N MET A 138 -5.86 16.91 -0.04
CA MET A 138 -4.91 17.98 0.28
C MET A 138 -5.58 19.17 0.97
N GLU A 139 -6.89 19.36 0.79
CA GLU A 139 -7.62 20.47 1.40
C GLU A 139 -7.62 20.30 2.92
N THR A 140 -8.06 19.13 3.39
CA THR A 140 -8.04 18.80 4.83
C THR A 140 -6.62 18.78 5.40
N ALA A 141 -5.63 18.31 4.64
CA ALA A 141 -4.23 18.27 5.07
C ALA A 141 -3.59 19.66 5.19
N ILE A 142 -4.00 20.62 4.35
CA ILE A 142 -3.57 22.03 4.44
C ILE A 142 -4.27 22.71 5.60
N GLU A 143 -5.59 22.57 5.71
CA GLU A 143 -6.37 23.14 6.80
C GLU A 143 -5.84 22.70 8.17
N SER A 144 -5.63 21.40 8.38
CA SER A 144 -5.09 20.86 9.63
C SER A 144 -3.71 21.43 9.98
N ARG A 145 -2.87 21.69 8.96
CA ARG A 145 -1.55 22.29 9.18
C ARG A 145 -1.65 23.76 9.54
N LEU A 146 -2.56 24.50 8.93
CA LEU A 146 -2.81 25.90 9.27
C LEU A 146 -3.38 26.03 10.69
N GLN A 147 -4.24 25.12 11.13
CA GLN A 147 -4.70 25.04 12.52
C GLN A 147 -3.54 24.73 13.48
N THR A 148 -2.58 23.90 13.07
CA THR A 148 -1.35 23.67 13.86
C THR A 148 -0.53 24.96 13.95
N TYR A 149 -0.33 25.67 12.83
CA TYR A 149 0.37 26.97 12.84
C TYR A 149 -0.35 28.02 13.70
N GLU A 150 -1.68 28.03 13.74
CA GLU A 150 -2.43 28.91 14.65
C GLU A 150 -2.04 28.68 16.10
N GLN A 151 -1.96 27.40 16.52
CA GLN A 151 -1.57 27.02 17.87
C GLN A 151 -0.10 27.36 18.13
N ASP A 152 0.81 26.96 17.22
CA ASP A 152 2.25 27.20 17.31
C ASP A 152 2.56 28.71 17.42
N PHE A 153 2.00 29.54 16.52
CA PHE A 153 2.23 30.99 16.56
C PHE A 153 1.60 31.64 17.79
N SER A 154 0.44 31.17 18.21
CA SER A 154 -0.20 31.63 19.45
C SER A 154 0.75 31.38 20.63
N GLU A 155 1.33 30.18 20.75
CA GLU A 155 2.27 29.84 21.82
C GLU A 155 3.57 30.65 21.75
N VAL A 156 4.27 30.63 20.62
CA VAL A 156 5.58 31.30 20.50
C VAL A 156 5.48 32.82 20.67
N LEU A 157 4.42 33.45 20.16
CA LEU A 157 4.20 34.89 20.36
C LEU A 157 3.82 35.22 21.81
N LEU A 158 3.13 34.31 22.52
CA LEU A 158 2.82 34.50 23.94
C LEU A 158 4.08 34.46 24.80
N ASP A 159 4.99 33.52 24.53
CA ASP A 159 6.27 33.38 25.23
C ASP A 159 7.18 34.60 25.00
N ALA A 160 7.08 35.22 23.81
CA ALA A 160 7.74 36.49 23.52
C ALA A 160 7.09 37.72 24.19
N GLY A 161 6.02 37.52 24.98
CA GLY A 161 5.29 38.58 25.67
C GLY A 161 4.37 39.42 24.79
N LEU A 162 4.11 38.98 23.55
CA LEU A 162 3.29 39.72 22.59
C LEU A 162 1.81 39.43 22.79
N ARG A 163 1.00 40.48 22.93
CA ARG A 163 -0.46 40.34 23.02
C ARG A 163 -1.05 40.19 21.62
N ARG A 164 -1.51 38.99 21.31
CA ARG A 164 -1.94 38.55 19.98
C ARG A 164 -3.27 37.84 19.96
N GLN A 165 -3.95 37.96 18.82
CA GLN A 165 -5.05 37.10 18.40
C GLN A 165 -4.65 36.44 17.08
N VAL A 166 -4.51 35.12 17.09
CA VAL A 166 -4.28 34.33 15.88
C VAL A 166 -5.61 33.69 15.48
N ARG A 167 -5.90 33.66 14.18
CA ARG A 167 -7.05 32.94 13.60
C ARG A 167 -6.68 32.39 12.24
N VAL A 168 -7.24 31.23 11.89
CA VAL A 168 -7.22 30.70 10.52
C VAL A 168 -8.51 31.10 9.81
N ASP A 169 -8.38 31.55 8.55
CA ASP A 169 -9.50 31.77 7.64
C ASP A 169 -9.13 31.18 6.26
N GLY A 170 -9.69 30.00 5.97
CA GLY A 170 -9.33 29.22 4.78
C GLY A 170 -7.84 28.90 4.74
N THR A 171 -7.12 29.46 3.76
CA THR A 171 -5.68 29.22 3.55
C THR A 171 -4.77 30.28 4.17
N VAL A 172 -5.33 31.21 4.95
CA VAL A 172 -4.60 32.34 5.53
C VAL A 172 -4.66 32.30 7.05
N VAL A 173 -3.50 32.36 7.70
CA VAL A 173 -3.41 32.59 9.15
C VAL A 173 -3.26 34.09 9.38
N THR A 174 -4.23 34.70 10.06
CA THR A 174 -4.19 36.11 10.43
C THR A 174 -3.72 36.26 11.87
N VAL A 175 -2.57 36.88 12.05
CA VAL A 175 -2.01 37.25 13.36
C VAL A 175 -2.27 38.73 13.58
N ARG A 176 -3.14 39.07 14.53
CA ARG A 176 -3.43 40.45 14.92
C ARG A 176 -2.75 40.78 16.24
N LEU A 177 -1.93 41.83 16.25
CA LEU A 177 -1.24 42.33 17.44
C LEU A 177 -1.98 43.52 18.07
N GLN A 178 -1.77 43.73 19.37
CA GLN A 178 -2.33 44.90 20.05
C GLN A 178 -1.59 46.19 19.69
N SER A 179 -0.26 46.12 19.57
CA SER A 179 0.63 47.25 19.29
C SER A 179 1.25 47.12 17.89
N ALA A 180 1.30 48.23 17.14
CA ALA A 180 1.98 48.27 15.85
C ALA A 180 3.52 48.18 15.99
N ALA A 181 4.06 48.53 17.17
CA ALA A 181 5.50 48.45 17.42
C ALA A 181 6.01 47.00 17.47
N ASP A 182 5.11 46.04 17.74
CA ASP A 182 5.44 44.63 17.92
C ASP A 182 5.43 43.87 16.58
N MET A 183 5.05 44.52 15.48
CA MET A 183 4.85 43.91 14.16
C MET A 183 6.14 43.30 13.60
N GLU A 184 7.28 43.99 13.74
CA GLU A 184 8.55 43.49 13.22
C GLU A 184 9.06 42.31 14.04
N THR A 185 9.00 42.41 15.37
CA THR A 185 9.35 41.30 16.27
C THR A 185 8.50 40.06 15.98
N ALA A 186 7.19 40.22 15.76
CA ALA A 186 6.32 39.10 15.42
C ALA A 186 6.65 38.50 14.05
N ARG A 187 6.99 39.34 13.06
CA ARG A 187 7.43 38.87 11.74
C ARG A 187 8.70 38.03 11.84
N ASP A 188 9.69 38.49 12.58
CA ASP A 188 10.96 37.77 12.77
C ASP A 188 10.71 36.41 13.45
N ILE A 189 9.90 36.38 14.51
CA ILE A 189 9.53 35.14 15.22
C ILE A 189 8.83 34.13 14.30
N ILE A 190 7.88 34.57 13.48
CA ILE A 190 7.15 33.68 12.56
C ILE A 190 8.07 33.18 11.45
N ASN A 191 8.95 34.04 10.93
CA ASN A 191 9.91 33.67 9.90
C ASN A 191 10.98 32.69 10.43
N ASP A 192 11.39 32.84 11.69
CA ASP A 192 12.31 31.90 12.35
C ASP A 192 11.66 30.53 12.59
N ALA A 193 10.35 30.49 12.85
CA ALA A 193 9.60 29.25 12.99
C ALA A 193 9.50 28.48 11.66
N ASP A 194 9.31 29.19 10.54
CA ASP A 194 9.28 28.61 9.21
C ASP A 194 9.57 29.66 8.11
N SER A 195 10.77 29.58 7.54
CA SER A 195 11.27 30.54 6.54
C SER A 195 10.62 30.41 5.16
N GLN A 196 9.82 29.36 4.92
CA GLN A 196 9.14 29.15 3.63
C GLN A 196 7.74 29.80 3.58
N LEU A 197 7.30 30.41 4.68
CA LEU A 197 6.03 31.12 4.77
C LEU A 197 6.06 32.46 4.05
N ILE A 198 4.94 32.83 3.43
CA ILE A 198 4.72 34.15 2.86
C ILE A 198 4.02 35.00 3.92
N ILE A 199 4.70 36.05 4.38
CA ILE A 199 4.18 36.99 5.38
C ILE A 199 3.86 38.32 4.68
N LEU A 200 2.60 38.74 4.73
CA LEU A 200 2.14 40.03 4.19
C LEU A 200 1.57 40.91 5.29
N ASP A 201 1.75 42.21 5.18
CA ASP A 201 1.04 43.16 6.04
C ASP A 201 -0.46 43.17 5.74
N GLY A 202 -1.25 43.26 6.80
CA GLY A 202 -2.67 43.56 6.72
C GLY A 202 -2.93 45.05 6.60
N ALA A 203 -4.10 45.39 6.05
CA ALA A 203 -4.46 46.78 5.71
C ALA A 203 -4.58 47.72 6.93
N ASP A 204 -4.65 47.18 8.15
CA ASP A 204 -4.86 47.94 9.38
C ASP A 204 -3.55 48.27 10.14
N GLY A 205 -2.40 47.89 9.59
CA GLY A 205 -1.07 48.16 10.15
C GLY A 205 -0.77 47.43 11.47
N ARG A 206 -1.62 46.49 11.87
CA ARG A 206 -1.51 45.72 13.13
C ARG A 206 -1.82 44.23 12.94
N SER A 207 -1.83 43.78 11.69
CA SER A 207 -2.05 42.37 11.37
C SER A 207 -1.05 41.88 10.35
N LEU A 208 -0.60 40.64 10.54
CA LEU A 208 0.20 39.88 9.59
C LEU A 208 -0.70 38.78 9.00
N ARG A 209 -0.67 38.65 7.68
CA ARG A 209 -1.30 37.55 6.94
C ARG A 209 -0.22 36.58 6.54
N VAL A 210 -0.27 35.38 7.09
CA VAL A 210 0.70 34.32 6.88
C VAL A 210 0.06 33.25 6.00
N MET A 211 0.77 32.84 4.95
CA MET A 211 0.31 31.86 3.98
C MET A 211 1.44 30.89 3.67
N MET A 212 1.10 29.65 3.34
CA MET A 212 2.08 28.70 2.80
C MET A 212 2.46 29.14 1.38
N SER A 213 3.74 29.02 1.02
CA SER A 213 4.17 29.24 -0.35
C SER A 213 3.72 28.09 -1.27
N ASP A 214 3.61 28.36 -2.58
CA ASP A 214 3.29 27.31 -3.57
C ASP A 214 4.31 26.16 -3.55
N ILE A 215 5.56 26.46 -3.22
CA ILE A 215 6.63 25.46 -3.09
C ILE A 215 6.31 24.53 -1.91
N GLN A 216 6.02 25.12 -0.75
CA GLN A 216 5.70 24.35 0.46
C GLN A 216 4.43 23.50 0.29
N ILE A 217 3.41 24.02 -0.40
CA ILE A 217 2.19 23.26 -0.72
C ILE A 217 2.53 22.03 -1.57
N ARG A 218 3.37 22.19 -2.61
CA ARG A 218 3.79 21.07 -3.47
C ARG A 218 4.64 20.05 -2.73
N GLU A 219 5.62 20.50 -1.94
CA GLU A 219 6.47 19.60 -1.15
C GLU A 219 5.62 18.76 -0.18
N ARG A 220 4.65 19.38 0.48
CA ARG A 220 3.71 18.65 1.35
C ARG A 220 2.81 17.70 0.58
N GLN A 221 2.37 18.09 -0.61
CA GLN A 221 1.57 17.21 -1.48
C GLN A 221 2.37 15.97 -1.89
N ASP A 222 3.60 16.16 -2.34
CA ASP A 222 4.49 15.06 -2.72
C ASP A 222 4.77 14.14 -1.52
N PHE A 223 5.08 14.71 -0.36
CA PHE A 223 5.27 13.97 0.88
C PHE A 223 4.03 13.17 1.28
N ALA A 224 2.84 13.78 1.24
CA ALA A 224 1.59 13.11 1.58
C ALA A 224 1.31 11.92 0.64
N ILE A 225 1.64 12.05 -0.65
CA ILE A 225 1.48 10.96 -1.62
C ILE A 225 2.46 9.82 -1.34
N GLU A 226 3.74 10.11 -1.12
CA GLU A 226 4.74 9.08 -0.83
C GLU A 226 4.42 8.33 0.46
N GLN A 227 3.98 9.04 1.49
CA GLN A 227 3.55 8.45 2.75
C GLN A 227 2.32 7.55 2.57
N ASN A 228 1.33 8.01 1.80
CA ASN A 228 0.15 7.20 1.49
C ASN A 228 0.48 5.99 0.62
N ILE A 229 1.40 6.11 -0.36
CA ILE A 229 1.88 4.97 -1.15
C ILE A 229 2.51 3.91 -0.24
N THR A 230 3.38 4.32 0.68
CA THR A 230 4.03 3.41 1.64
C THR A 230 3.01 2.73 2.55
N THR A 231 2.03 3.49 3.02
CA THR A 231 0.94 2.98 3.86
C THR A 231 0.06 1.99 3.10
N LEU A 232 -0.33 2.33 1.86
CA LEU A 232 -1.14 1.45 1.00
C LEU A 232 -0.39 0.17 0.63
N ARG A 233 0.92 0.24 0.33
CA ARG A 233 1.76 -0.95 0.11
C ARG A 233 1.70 -1.89 1.32
N SER A 234 1.94 -1.35 2.50
CA SER A 234 1.92 -2.15 3.74
C SER A 234 0.55 -2.78 4.00
N ARG A 235 -0.56 -2.07 3.76
CA ARG A 235 -1.92 -2.61 3.90
C ARG A 235 -2.24 -3.68 2.87
N VAL A 236 -1.75 -3.50 1.65
CA VAL A 236 -1.95 -4.47 0.59
C VAL A 236 -1.15 -5.74 0.85
N ASP A 237 0.08 -5.63 1.37
CA ASP A 237 0.88 -6.79 1.77
C ASP A 237 0.18 -7.60 2.89
N GLN A 238 -0.57 -6.92 3.77
CA GLN A 238 -1.41 -7.58 4.79
C GLN A 238 -2.56 -8.42 4.21
N LEU A 239 -2.94 -8.20 2.96
CA LEU A 239 -3.93 -9.04 2.31
C LEU A 239 -3.35 -10.37 1.83
N GLY A 240 -2.02 -10.52 1.82
CA GLY A 240 -1.34 -11.73 1.33
C GLY A 240 -1.40 -11.92 -0.20
N VAL A 241 -1.80 -10.89 -0.96
CA VAL A 241 -1.91 -10.95 -2.43
C VAL A 241 -0.52 -10.98 -3.07
N ALA A 242 -0.35 -11.80 -4.10
CA ALA A 242 0.89 -11.84 -4.87
C ALA A 242 0.98 -10.64 -5.82
N GLU A 243 2.12 -9.96 -5.82
CA GLU A 243 2.49 -8.90 -6.79
C GLU A 243 1.51 -7.70 -6.88
N PRO A 244 1.23 -6.99 -5.77
CA PRO A 244 0.45 -5.77 -5.84
C PRO A 244 1.21 -4.62 -6.53
N LEU A 245 0.49 -3.81 -7.32
CA LEU A 245 1.03 -2.58 -7.89
C LEU A 245 0.43 -1.37 -7.17
N VAL A 246 1.27 -0.62 -6.45
CA VAL A 246 0.91 0.67 -5.84
C VAL A 246 1.85 1.74 -6.37
N GLN A 247 1.30 2.68 -7.13
CA GLN A 247 2.07 3.73 -7.80
C GLN A 247 1.29 5.06 -7.85
N ARG A 248 2.04 6.16 -7.95
CA ARG A 248 1.46 7.50 -8.17
C ARG A 248 0.89 7.60 -9.59
N GLN A 249 -0.30 8.17 -9.73
CA GLN A 249 -0.91 8.51 -11.01
C GLN A 249 -1.20 10.01 -11.06
N GLY A 250 -0.38 10.76 -11.79
CA GLY A 250 -0.54 12.22 -11.87
C GLY A 250 -0.14 12.93 -10.58
N VAL A 251 -0.80 14.07 -10.29
CA VAL A 251 -0.34 15.00 -9.24
C VAL A 251 -0.80 14.59 -7.85
N ASN A 252 -2.04 14.13 -7.66
CA ASN A 252 -2.64 13.87 -6.34
C ASN A 252 -3.31 12.49 -6.22
N ARG A 253 -3.12 11.60 -7.19
CA ARG A 253 -3.77 10.29 -7.19
C ARG A 253 -2.78 9.15 -7.08
N ILE A 254 -3.26 8.06 -6.51
CA ILE A 254 -2.54 6.80 -6.34
C ILE A 254 -3.39 5.71 -6.98
N VAL A 255 -2.77 4.92 -7.86
CA VAL A 255 -3.40 3.74 -8.45
C VAL A 255 -2.91 2.50 -7.73
N VAL A 256 -3.86 1.65 -7.37
CA VAL A 256 -3.64 0.36 -6.71
C VAL A 256 -4.26 -0.73 -7.58
N GLN A 257 -3.45 -1.70 -8.01
CA GLN A 257 -3.91 -2.85 -8.79
C GLN A 257 -3.61 -4.13 -8.04
N LEU A 258 -4.64 -4.95 -7.89
CA LEU A 258 -4.61 -6.17 -7.09
C LEU A 258 -5.13 -7.33 -7.93
N PRO A 259 -4.23 -8.01 -8.67
CA PRO A 259 -4.62 -9.10 -9.54
C PRO A 259 -5.05 -10.32 -8.72
N GLY A 260 -6.08 -11.02 -9.19
CA GLY A 260 -6.55 -12.26 -8.57
C GLY A 260 -7.21 -12.11 -7.20
N VAL A 261 -7.55 -10.90 -6.75
CA VAL A 261 -8.39 -10.71 -5.56
C VAL A 261 -9.84 -11.03 -5.91
N GLN A 262 -10.49 -11.86 -5.08
CA GLN A 262 -11.88 -12.29 -5.31
C GLN A 262 -12.93 -11.49 -4.52
N ASP A 263 -12.56 -10.83 -3.41
CA ASP A 263 -13.49 -10.00 -2.60
C ASP A 263 -13.10 -8.51 -2.62
N PRO A 264 -13.73 -7.69 -3.47
CA PRO A 264 -13.47 -6.25 -3.54
C PRO A 264 -13.98 -5.45 -2.34
N ASN A 265 -15.00 -5.95 -1.62
CA ASN A 265 -15.64 -5.19 -0.54
C ASN A 265 -14.76 -5.19 0.70
N GLN A 266 -14.29 -6.37 1.11
CA GLN A 266 -13.32 -6.51 2.20
C GLN A 266 -12.05 -5.71 1.91
N LEU A 267 -11.64 -5.69 0.65
CA LEU A 267 -10.48 -4.92 0.20
C LEU A 267 -10.71 -3.41 0.31
N ASN A 268 -11.86 -2.91 -0.12
CA ASN A 268 -12.19 -1.50 0.00
C ASN A 268 -12.21 -1.04 1.47
N GLU A 269 -12.76 -1.84 2.37
CA GLU A 269 -12.76 -1.54 3.81
C GLU A 269 -11.33 -1.40 4.36
N LEU A 270 -10.43 -2.33 4.01
CA LEU A 270 -9.04 -2.27 4.46
C LEU A 270 -8.27 -1.07 3.88
N LEU A 271 -8.47 -0.75 2.60
CA LEU A 271 -7.78 0.37 1.95
C LEU A 271 -8.28 1.72 2.44
N THR A 272 -9.57 1.87 2.72
CA THR A 272 -10.19 3.13 3.15
C THR A 272 -10.20 3.36 4.66
N ALA A 273 -9.96 2.33 5.47
CA ALA A 273 -9.93 2.47 6.92
C ALA A 273 -8.87 3.49 7.37
N THR A 274 -9.27 4.60 7.99
CA THR A 274 -8.33 5.51 8.64
C THR A 274 -7.96 4.94 10.00
N ALA A 275 -6.69 4.55 10.18
CA ALA A 275 -6.20 4.06 11.47
C ALA A 275 -5.63 5.23 12.28
N THR A 276 -6.45 5.86 13.11
CA THR A 276 -5.98 6.86 14.09
C THR A 276 -5.41 6.13 15.30
N LEU A 277 -4.11 6.25 15.55
CA LEU A 277 -3.46 5.67 16.72
C LEU A 277 -3.55 6.64 17.89
N GLU A 278 -4.37 6.30 18.89
CA GLU A 278 -4.46 7.05 20.14
C GLU A 278 -3.74 6.30 21.26
N PHE A 279 -2.76 6.95 21.88
CA PHE A 279 -2.17 6.45 23.12
C PHE A 279 -3.00 6.96 24.29
N ARG A 280 -3.64 6.04 25.01
CA ARG A 280 -4.37 6.35 26.25
C ARG A 280 -3.61 5.79 27.43
N MET A 281 -3.48 6.59 28.49
CA MET A 281 -2.97 6.07 29.76
C MET A 281 -3.99 5.09 30.33
N VAL A 282 -3.53 3.88 30.65
CA VAL A 282 -4.36 2.86 31.30
C VAL A 282 -4.40 3.17 32.79
N ASP A 283 -5.60 3.40 33.31
CA ASP A 283 -5.79 3.54 34.76
C ASP A 283 -5.64 2.16 35.41
N THR A 284 -4.71 2.04 36.35
CA THR A 284 -4.43 0.80 37.07
C THR A 284 -4.92 0.98 38.50
N ALA A 285 -6.22 0.74 38.70
CA ALA A 285 -6.85 0.67 40.01
C ALA A 285 -6.79 -0.75 40.61
#